data_AF-E3FYD7-F1
#
_entry.id   AF-E3FYD7-F1
#
_cell.length_a   1.000
_cell.length_b   1.000
_cell.length_c   1.000
_cell.angle_alpha   90.00
_cell.angle_beta   90.00
_cell.angle_gamma   90.00
#
_symmetry.space_group_name_H-M   'P 1'
#
loop_
_entity.id
_entity.type
_entity.pdbx_description
1 polymer ?
#
loop_
_entity_poly.entity_id
_entity_poly.type
_entity_poly.pdbx_seq_one_letter_code
_entity_poly.pdbx_strand_id
1 'polypeptide(L)'
;MRSSLTLPSFFRIYALPALWLFALPLFGVWFAGHATARFDQDVLETIESQVAQDTGLDEEQRQGVLDFVRATPASVACFSTGEELAGFRHNLGEACSDVRQFQWMRRLALASAVLGLVSAVAALLCALMAFVSRPFQYGSFVVGWNMLRITGAVQTLAQGGLAVWLSYWITAVWFDRYYPKLIGMVGILAAIALFHVVRAIFRRPAMDFEVEAEKLDEADAPELWAHVRRLCASLQTQPPDHILVGIDANFFVTESDVHAGGQKLTGRTLYVSLPLLRLLKRSEAEAVFAHEMGHLLGGDTGHGKRLAPMLAHFGHYLQALREGGLTLPIYHFMKAYRGVFELSLGRSRRASELAADRLAAGVTSGQDVAHSLVKVGAYASFRDHTEANLFARSEQQRTVAIAQQVALGFTEYALSEEVHRDLHGVVTPHPFDSHPPLSARLENVGQTLAPADVAKVLLEPTTSSWASAIVDADTTEARMWAVYEARFAEAHDLALAYRYEPSTDAERQHVEKHFPPLVFEGKVAGLEVRLDFAQVSCTEWDAPVSLEQVKTASTAGRMFKKYLDLQLKGSGMFSGKRSICLSKLKDADGLLHAFGHYLGRHRTMQEHRARPRRAA
;
A
#
# COMPACT_ATOMS: atom_id res chain seq x y z
N MET A 1 11.25 11.50 -1.08
CA MET A 1 12.32 11.28 -0.08
C MET A 1 12.20 9.89 0.53
N ARG A 2 12.99 8.91 0.08
CA ARG A 2 13.25 7.69 0.87
C ARG A 2 14.75 7.61 1.07
N SER A 3 15.18 7.75 2.32
CA SER A 3 16.57 7.53 2.70
C SER A 3 16.97 6.11 2.31
N SER A 4 18.24 5.94 1.96
CA SER A 4 18.87 4.63 1.94
C SER A 4 18.49 3.90 3.24
N LEU A 5 17.78 2.77 3.10
CA LEU A 5 17.33 1.96 4.24
C LEU A 5 18.58 1.42 4.95
N THR A 6 19.00 2.10 6.01
CA THR A 6 20.03 1.58 6.90
C THR A 6 19.51 0.30 7.56
N LEU A 7 20.39 -0.65 7.86
CA LEU A 7 20.04 -1.91 8.56
C LEU A 7 19.17 -1.66 9.82
N PRO A 8 19.47 -0.66 10.67
CA PRO A 8 18.63 -0.30 11.82
C PRO A 8 17.24 0.24 11.44
N SER A 9 17.14 0.98 10.34
CA SER A 9 15.86 1.50 9.82
C SER A 9 14.99 0.37 9.28
N PHE A 10 15.58 -0.56 8.52
CA PHE A 10 14.88 -1.74 8.02
C PHE A 10 14.34 -2.60 9.18
N PHE A 11 15.16 -2.86 10.21
CA PHE A 11 14.75 -3.65 11.36
C PHE A 11 13.55 -3.03 12.10
N ARG A 12 13.58 -1.70 12.33
CA ARG A 12 12.48 -0.99 13.00
C ARG A 12 11.19 -0.93 12.18
N ILE A 13 11.30 -0.76 10.86
CA ILE A 13 10.14 -0.58 9.98
C ILE A 13 9.48 -1.91 9.61
N TYR A 14 10.28 -2.98 9.44
CA TYR A 14 9.81 -4.25 8.89
C TYR A 14 9.88 -5.41 9.89
N ALA A 15 10.99 -5.60 10.61
CA ALA A 15 11.18 -6.78 11.46
C ALA A 15 10.43 -6.69 12.80
N LEU A 16 10.54 -5.58 13.52
CA LEU A 16 9.90 -5.42 14.84
C LEU A 16 8.37 -5.54 14.77
N PRO A 17 7.65 -4.90 13.83
CA PRO A 17 6.20 -5.04 13.72
C PRO A 17 5.78 -6.46 13.31
N ALA A 18 6.60 -7.18 12.54
CA ALA A 18 6.30 -8.55 12.14
C ALA A 18 6.29 -9.52 13.34
N LEU A 19 7.01 -9.21 14.42
CA LEU A 19 7.02 -10.02 15.65
C LEU A 19 5.67 -10.02 16.38
N TRP A 20 4.76 -9.09 16.08
CA TRP A 20 3.42 -9.05 16.66
C TRP A 20 2.61 -10.32 16.36
N LEU A 21 2.95 -11.03 15.27
CA LEU A 21 2.34 -12.33 14.95
C LEU A 21 2.53 -13.36 16.07
N PHE A 22 3.59 -13.24 16.88
CA PHE A 22 3.92 -14.20 17.95
C PHE A 22 3.39 -13.80 19.33
N ALA A 23 2.90 -12.56 19.50
CA ALA A 23 2.51 -12.06 20.81
C ALA A 23 1.39 -12.89 21.47
N LEU A 24 0.28 -13.10 20.75
CA LEU A 24 -0.87 -13.86 21.27
C LEU A 24 -0.55 -15.35 21.46
N PRO A 25 0.13 -16.06 20.53
CA PRO A 25 0.57 -17.43 20.74
C PRO A 25 1.49 -17.60 21.96
N LEU A 26 2.51 -16.76 22.11
CA LEU A 26 3.42 -16.84 23.25
C LEU A 26 2.71 -16.58 24.58
N PHE A 27 1.81 -15.60 24.60
CA PHE A 27 0.97 -15.34 25.76
C PHE A 27 0.04 -16.53 26.07
N GLY A 28 -0.56 -17.15 25.05
CA GLY A 28 -1.40 -18.34 25.22
C GLY A 28 -0.66 -19.54 25.80
N VAL A 29 0.58 -19.78 25.37
CA VAL A 29 1.44 -20.83 25.93
C VAL A 29 1.73 -20.56 27.41
N TRP A 30 2.12 -19.32 27.73
CA TRP A 30 2.39 -18.90 29.11
C TRP A 30 1.13 -19.02 29.98
N PHE A 31 0.00 -18.47 29.54
CA PHE A 31 -1.24 -18.43 30.30
C PHE A 31 -1.79 -19.83 30.57
N ALA A 32 -1.78 -20.73 29.57
CA ALA A 32 -2.21 -22.10 29.78
C ALA A 32 -1.33 -22.85 30.81
N GLY A 33 -0.01 -22.59 30.80
CA GLY A 33 0.89 -23.11 31.83
C GLY A 33 0.59 -22.55 33.21
N HIS A 34 0.38 -21.24 33.31
CA HIS A 34 0.00 -20.58 34.57
C HIS A 34 -1.33 -21.09 35.13
N ALA A 35 -2.36 -21.22 34.29
CA ALA A 35 -3.67 -21.72 34.70
C ALA A 35 -3.60 -23.18 35.16
N THR A 36 -2.79 -24.02 34.51
CA THR A 36 -2.56 -25.42 34.94
C THR A 36 -1.86 -25.47 36.30
N ALA A 37 -0.81 -24.67 36.50
CA ALA A 37 -0.07 -24.65 37.77
C ALA A 37 -0.93 -24.12 38.92
N ARG A 38 -1.76 -23.11 38.67
CA ARG A 38 -2.72 -22.60 39.65
C ARG A 38 -3.77 -23.65 40.02
N PHE A 39 -4.31 -24.37 39.04
CA PHE A 39 -5.23 -25.49 39.30
C PHE A 39 -4.58 -26.55 40.21
N ASP A 40 -3.33 -26.93 39.94
CA ASP A 40 -2.60 -27.89 40.77
C ASP A 40 -2.43 -27.40 42.22
N GLN A 41 -2.16 -26.10 42.40
CA GLN A 41 -2.06 -25.48 43.73
C GLN A 41 -3.41 -25.43 44.44
N ASP A 42 -4.47 -24.98 43.78
CA ASP A 42 -5.81 -24.87 44.36
C ASP A 42 -6.33 -26.24 44.84
N VAL A 43 -6.09 -27.30 44.06
CA VAL A 43 -6.44 -28.68 44.44
C VAL A 43 -5.60 -29.16 45.62
N LEU A 44 -4.29 -28.91 45.60
CA LEU A 44 -3.40 -29.29 46.70
C LEU A 44 -3.81 -28.62 48.01
N GLU A 45 -4.05 -27.30 48.01
CA GLU A 45 -4.49 -26.54 49.19
C GLU A 45 -5.85 -27.02 49.71
N THR A 46 -6.77 -27.36 48.80
CA THR A 46 -8.08 -27.90 49.17
C THR A 46 -7.95 -29.27 49.85
N ILE A 47 -7.13 -30.17 49.29
CA ILE A 47 -6.91 -31.50 49.87
C ILE A 47 -6.15 -31.39 51.20
N GLU A 48 -5.12 -30.55 51.28
CA GLU A 48 -4.37 -30.29 52.53
C GLU A 48 -5.30 -29.81 53.64
N SER A 49 -6.22 -28.89 53.33
CA SER A 49 -7.23 -28.40 54.27
C SER A 49 -8.21 -29.49 54.71
N GLN A 50 -8.71 -30.31 53.78
CA GLN A 50 -9.64 -31.41 54.09
C GLN A 50 -8.97 -32.49 54.94
N VAL A 51 -7.75 -32.90 54.59
CA VAL A 51 -6.96 -33.92 55.30
C VAL A 51 -6.54 -33.45 56.71
N ALA A 52 -6.29 -32.16 56.89
CA ALA A 52 -6.02 -31.58 58.21
C ALA A 52 -7.26 -31.56 59.11
N GLN A 53 -8.46 -31.47 58.54
CA GLN A 53 -9.73 -31.42 59.28
C GLN A 53 -10.37 -32.80 59.50
N ASP A 54 -9.87 -33.84 58.83
CA ASP A 54 -10.37 -35.20 58.97
C ASP A 54 -9.91 -35.82 60.31
N THR A 55 -10.88 -36.08 61.19
CA THR A 55 -10.67 -36.69 62.51
C THR A 55 -10.62 -38.22 62.47
N GLY A 56 -10.89 -38.83 61.31
CA GLY A 56 -10.87 -40.27 61.09
C GLY A 56 -9.52 -40.85 60.66
N LEU A 57 -8.55 -39.99 60.31
CA LEU A 57 -7.21 -40.41 59.87
C LEU A 57 -6.19 -40.35 61.01
N ASP A 58 -5.36 -41.39 61.12
CA ASP A 58 -4.15 -41.34 61.95
C ASP A 58 -3.03 -40.53 61.26
N GLU A 59 -1.97 -40.21 62.00
CA GLU A 59 -0.90 -39.32 61.51
C GLU A 59 -0.08 -39.95 60.37
N GLU A 60 0.05 -41.27 60.34
CA GLU A 60 0.78 -41.99 59.28
C GLU A 60 -0.02 -41.99 57.97
N GLN A 61 -1.33 -42.24 58.05
CA GLN A 61 -2.27 -42.14 56.93
C GLN A 61 -2.35 -40.71 56.40
N ARG A 62 -2.41 -39.72 57.29
CA ARG A 62 -2.42 -38.29 56.93
C ARG A 62 -1.20 -37.94 56.09
N GLN A 63 -0.01 -38.32 56.57
CA GLN A 63 1.24 -38.03 55.86
C GLN A 63 1.33 -38.78 54.52
N GLY A 64 0.87 -40.03 54.45
CA GLY A 64 0.86 -40.82 53.22
C GLY A 64 -0.02 -40.20 52.11
N VAL A 65 -1.19 -39.66 52.46
CA VAL A 65 -2.06 -38.96 51.50
C VAL A 65 -1.42 -37.66 51.02
N LEU A 66 -0.84 -36.87 51.93
CA LEU A 66 -0.16 -35.62 51.56
C LEU A 66 1.06 -35.85 50.67
N ASP A 67 1.87 -36.86 50.98
CA ASP A 67 3.04 -37.22 50.17
C ASP A 67 2.62 -37.69 48.77
N PHE A 68 1.53 -38.46 48.65
CA PHE A 68 0.98 -38.87 47.36
C PHE A 68 0.53 -37.68 46.49
N VAL A 69 -0.24 -36.76 47.06
CA VAL A 69 -0.81 -35.60 46.33
C VAL A 69 0.29 -34.58 45.98
N ARG A 70 1.28 -34.39 46.86
CA ARG A 70 2.45 -33.54 46.56
C ARG A 70 3.33 -34.14 45.46
N ALA A 71 3.48 -35.46 45.44
CA ALA A 71 4.22 -36.17 44.39
C ALA A 71 3.45 -36.24 43.06
N THR A 72 2.12 -36.18 43.10
CA THR A 72 1.25 -36.36 41.93
C THR A 72 0.32 -35.15 41.74
N PRO A 73 0.75 -34.12 41.00
CA PRO A 73 -0.10 -32.98 40.69
C PRO A 73 -1.43 -33.41 40.04
N ALA A 74 -2.51 -32.72 40.37
CA ALA A 74 -3.86 -33.05 39.90
C ALA A 74 -3.96 -33.06 38.36
N SER A 75 -3.26 -32.15 37.68
CA SER A 75 -3.15 -32.09 36.23
C SER A 75 -2.55 -33.35 35.62
N VAL A 76 -1.55 -33.97 36.28
CA VAL A 76 -0.94 -35.24 35.84
C VAL A 76 -1.97 -36.36 35.91
N ALA A 77 -2.77 -36.43 36.98
CA ALA A 77 -3.86 -37.39 37.09
C ALA A 77 -4.93 -37.19 35.99
N CYS A 78 -5.26 -35.93 35.66
CA CYS A 78 -6.21 -35.61 34.59
C CYS A 78 -5.72 -35.96 33.16
N PHE A 79 -4.40 -35.97 32.94
CA PHE A 79 -3.78 -36.36 31.67
C PHE A 79 -3.45 -37.86 31.58
N SER A 80 -3.32 -38.54 32.71
CA SER A 80 -3.03 -39.97 32.78
C SER A 80 -4.16 -40.80 32.16
N THR A 81 -3.78 -41.87 31.47
CA THR A 81 -4.67 -42.96 31.02
C THR A 81 -4.52 -44.24 31.85
N GLY A 82 -3.61 -44.26 32.83
CA GLY A 82 -3.37 -45.41 33.69
C GLY A 82 -4.53 -45.67 34.67
N GLU A 83 -4.68 -46.93 35.06
CA GLU A 83 -5.67 -47.34 36.08
C GLU A 83 -5.29 -46.88 37.49
N GLU A 84 -4.00 -46.75 37.79
CA GLU A 84 -3.48 -46.33 39.10
C GLU A 84 -4.02 -44.97 39.57
N LEU A 85 -4.20 -44.03 38.63
CA LEU A 85 -4.73 -42.69 38.91
C LEU A 85 -6.22 -42.54 38.56
N ALA A 86 -6.91 -43.63 38.22
CA ALA A 86 -8.31 -43.59 37.78
C ALA A 86 -9.24 -43.09 38.88
N GLY A 87 -9.02 -43.50 40.13
CA GLY A 87 -9.79 -43.03 41.28
C GLY A 87 -9.59 -41.53 41.52
N PHE A 88 -8.35 -41.05 41.54
CA PHE A 88 -8.04 -39.63 41.72
C PHE A 88 -8.61 -38.78 40.58
N ARG A 89 -8.47 -39.24 39.33
CA ARG A 89 -9.05 -38.59 38.15
C ARG A 89 -10.59 -38.55 38.20
N HIS A 90 -11.24 -39.61 38.68
CA HIS A 90 -12.70 -39.66 38.80
C HIS A 90 -13.20 -38.63 39.82
N ASN A 91 -12.50 -38.50 40.95
CA ASN A 91 -12.85 -37.52 42.00
C ASN A 91 -12.71 -36.07 41.54
N LEU A 92 -11.79 -35.78 40.61
CA LEU A 92 -11.63 -34.45 40.03
C LEU A 92 -12.75 -34.08 39.03
N GLY A 93 -13.50 -35.08 38.51
CA GLY A 93 -14.71 -34.86 37.72
C GLY A 93 -14.53 -33.91 36.52
N GLU A 94 -15.42 -32.92 36.41
CA GLU A 94 -15.42 -31.93 35.32
C GLU A 94 -14.16 -31.04 35.33
N ALA A 95 -13.48 -30.88 36.46
CA ALA A 95 -12.26 -30.06 36.53
C ALA A 95 -11.12 -30.64 35.65
N CYS A 96 -11.12 -31.96 35.41
CA CYS A 96 -10.19 -32.56 34.46
C CYS A 96 -10.48 -32.18 33.00
N SER A 97 -11.72 -31.82 32.65
CA SER A 97 -12.07 -31.30 31.31
C SER A 97 -11.41 -29.94 31.08
N ASP A 98 -11.48 -29.07 32.09
CA ASP A 98 -10.94 -27.70 32.03
C ASP A 98 -9.42 -27.71 31.85
N VAL A 99 -8.71 -28.51 32.65
CA VAL A 99 -7.26 -28.66 32.56
C VAL A 99 -6.83 -29.30 31.23
N ARG A 100 -7.65 -30.22 30.71
CA ARG A 100 -7.44 -30.77 29.36
C ARG A 100 -7.60 -29.70 28.29
N GLN A 101 -8.57 -28.80 28.43
CA GLN A 101 -8.70 -27.65 27.54
C GLN A 101 -7.43 -26.77 27.57
N PHE A 102 -6.83 -26.54 28.75
CA PHE A 102 -5.58 -25.77 28.87
C PHE A 102 -4.45 -26.44 28.09
N GLN A 103 -4.32 -27.76 28.21
CA GLN A 103 -3.31 -28.52 27.47
C GLN A 103 -3.50 -28.44 25.96
N TRP A 104 -4.74 -28.55 25.47
CA TRP A 104 -5.06 -28.45 24.05
C TRP A 104 -4.75 -27.06 23.51
N MET A 105 -5.12 -26.02 24.25
CA MET A 105 -4.86 -24.64 23.85
C MET A 105 -3.38 -24.27 23.95
N ARG A 106 -2.64 -24.83 24.91
CA ARG A 106 -1.17 -24.72 24.95
C ARG A 106 -0.53 -25.34 23.69
N ARG A 107 -1.01 -26.50 23.25
CA ARG A 107 -0.54 -27.16 22.02
C ARG A 107 -0.89 -26.34 20.77
N LEU A 108 -2.12 -25.81 20.68
CA LEU A 108 -2.54 -24.94 19.58
C LEU A 108 -1.68 -23.66 19.52
N ALA A 109 -1.46 -23.01 20.66
CA ALA A 109 -0.65 -21.81 20.75
C ALA A 109 0.81 -22.08 20.36
N LEU A 110 1.40 -23.20 20.83
CA LEU A 110 2.74 -23.63 20.42
C LEU A 110 2.80 -23.94 18.92
N ALA A 111 1.83 -24.68 18.39
CA ALA A 111 1.75 -25.00 16.96
C ALA A 111 1.61 -23.73 16.10
N SER A 112 0.83 -22.75 16.55
CA SER A 112 0.72 -21.43 15.93
C SER A 112 2.06 -20.69 15.97
N ALA A 113 2.77 -20.66 17.09
CA ALA A 113 4.10 -20.05 17.15
C ALA A 113 5.10 -20.73 16.20
N VAL A 114 5.13 -22.07 16.17
CA VAL A 114 6.00 -22.85 15.28
C VAL A 114 5.63 -22.61 13.81
N LEU A 115 4.35 -22.61 13.45
CA LEU A 115 3.90 -22.32 12.09
C LEU A 115 4.34 -20.92 11.64
N GLY A 116 4.26 -19.93 12.54
CA GLY A 116 4.74 -18.58 12.27
C GLY A 116 6.24 -18.54 12.00
N LEU A 117 7.03 -19.26 12.80
CA LEU A 117 8.49 -19.35 12.66
C LEU A 117 8.88 -20.07 11.36
N VAL A 118 8.27 -21.22 11.08
CA VAL A 118 8.50 -21.98 9.83
C VAL A 118 8.12 -21.13 8.62
N SER A 119 7.00 -20.41 8.67
CA SER A 119 6.60 -19.48 7.60
C SER A 119 7.62 -18.36 7.43
N ALA A 120 8.19 -17.84 8.51
CA ALA A 120 9.19 -16.77 8.46
C ALA A 120 10.48 -17.25 7.81
N VAL A 121 10.98 -18.43 8.21
CA VAL A 121 12.17 -19.05 7.63
C VAL A 121 11.95 -19.34 6.15
N ALA A 122 10.82 -19.97 5.79
CA ALA A 122 10.51 -20.28 4.40
C ALA A 122 10.34 -19.02 3.54
N ALA A 123 9.71 -17.96 4.07
CA ALA A 123 9.58 -16.68 3.37
C ALA A 123 10.95 -16.00 3.18
N LEU A 124 11.83 -16.06 4.18
CA LEU A 124 13.20 -15.56 4.07
C LEU A 124 13.98 -16.34 3.02
N LEU A 125 13.91 -17.68 3.02
CA LEU A 125 14.55 -18.51 2.00
C LEU A 125 14.03 -18.19 0.59
N CYS A 126 12.71 -18.02 0.42
CA CYS A 126 12.13 -17.60 -0.85
C CYS A 126 12.64 -16.21 -1.29
N ALA A 127 12.71 -15.26 -0.36
CA ALA A 127 13.21 -13.93 -0.64
C ALA A 127 14.71 -13.94 -0.98
N LEU A 128 15.53 -14.78 -0.33
CA LEU A 128 16.95 -14.96 -0.62
C LEU A 128 17.16 -15.65 -1.97
N MET A 129 16.36 -16.66 -2.31
CA MET A 129 16.39 -17.31 -3.63
C MET A 129 16.11 -16.31 -4.77
N ALA A 130 15.35 -15.26 -4.51
CA ALA A 130 15.06 -14.23 -5.51
C ALA A 130 16.34 -13.50 -5.98
N PHE A 131 17.39 -13.46 -5.16
CA PHE A 131 18.67 -12.83 -5.51
C PHE A 131 19.53 -13.68 -6.45
N VAL A 132 19.19 -14.96 -6.67
CA VAL A 132 20.01 -15.89 -7.47
C VAL A 132 19.86 -15.59 -8.96
N SER A 133 18.64 -15.56 -9.48
CA SER A 133 18.35 -15.25 -10.88
C SER A 133 16.86 -14.95 -11.10
N ARG A 134 16.50 -14.45 -12.28
CA ARG A 134 15.13 -14.05 -12.64
C ARG A 134 14.10 -15.19 -12.61
N PRO A 135 14.39 -16.42 -13.10
CA PRO A 135 13.46 -17.53 -12.96
C PRO A 135 13.19 -17.87 -11.50
N PHE A 136 14.23 -17.88 -10.66
CA PHE A 136 14.10 -18.08 -9.23
C PHE A 136 13.37 -16.92 -8.55
N GLN A 137 13.54 -15.67 -9.01
CA GLN A 137 12.78 -14.52 -8.52
C GLN A 137 11.28 -14.65 -8.75
N TYR A 138 10.85 -15.06 -9.95
CA TYR A 138 9.44 -15.33 -10.22
C TYR A 138 8.94 -16.54 -9.42
N GLY A 139 9.65 -17.68 -9.51
CA GLY A 139 9.25 -18.93 -8.86
C GLY A 139 9.17 -18.80 -7.35
N SER A 140 10.19 -18.22 -6.72
CA SER A 140 10.21 -18.03 -5.27
C SER A 140 9.15 -17.02 -4.81
N PHE A 141 8.82 -16.01 -5.63
CA PHE A 141 7.70 -15.12 -5.33
C PHE A 141 6.39 -15.86 -5.30
N VAL A 142 6.10 -16.66 -6.34
CA VAL A 142 4.86 -17.43 -6.45
C VAL A 142 4.72 -18.42 -5.30
N VAL A 143 5.79 -19.15 -4.97
CA VAL A 143 5.81 -20.11 -3.85
C VAL A 143 5.62 -19.38 -2.53
N GLY A 144 6.44 -18.36 -2.25
CA GLY A 144 6.38 -17.59 -1.02
C GLY A 144 5.02 -16.92 -0.84
N TRP A 145 4.46 -16.35 -1.90
CA TRP A 145 3.13 -15.74 -1.90
C TRP A 145 2.03 -16.74 -1.54
N ASN A 146 1.97 -17.88 -2.24
CA ASN A 146 0.92 -18.88 -1.99
C ASN A 146 1.03 -19.48 -0.58
N MET A 147 2.26 -19.76 -0.13
CA MET A 147 2.52 -20.25 1.22
C MET A 147 2.06 -19.23 2.26
N LEU A 148 2.52 -17.98 2.19
CA LEU A 148 2.19 -16.93 3.16
C LEU A 148 0.69 -16.63 3.22
N ARG A 149 0.01 -16.72 2.08
CA ARG A 149 -1.45 -16.54 2.00
C ARG A 149 -2.19 -17.64 2.77
N ILE A 150 -1.79 -18.90 2.60
CA ILE A 150 -2.41 -20.04 3.30
C ILE A 150 -2.06 -19.98 4.79
N THR A 151 -0.78 -19.83 5.13
CA THR A 151 -0.35 -19.82 6.53
C THR A 151 -0.88 -18.60 7.28
N GLY A 152 -1.04 -17.45 6.61
CA GLY A 152 -1.71 -16.26 7.17
C GLY A 152 -3.18 -16.52 7.52
N ALA A 153 -3.94 -17.21 6.66
CA ALA A 153 -5.32 -17.58 6.96
C ALA A 153 -5.42 -18.58 8.13
N VAL A 154 -4.56 -19.61 8.14
CA VAL A 154 -4.48 -20.57 9.25
C VAL A 154 -4.09 -19.88 10.56
N GLN A 155 -3.14 -18.95 10.52
CA GLN A 155 -2.76 -18.14 11.69
C GLN A 155 -3.92 -17.30 12.20
N THR A 156 -4.68 -16.65 11.31
CA THR A 156 -5.85 -15.85 11.69
C THR A 156 -6.87 -16.71 12.43
N LEU A 157 -7.16 -17.91 11.90
CA LEU A 157 -8.10 -18.84 12.51
C LEU A 157 -7.62 -19.33 13.87
N ALA A 158 -6.36 -19.79 13.96
CA ALA A 158 -5.77 -20.30 15.19
C ALA A 158 -5.72 -19.23 16.30
N GLN A 159 -5.27 -18.02 15.95
CA GLN A 159 -5.18 -16.91 16.89
C GLN A 159 -6.55 -16.34 17.26
N GLY A 160 -7.51 -16.33 16.34
CA GLY A 160 -8.90 -15.99 16.63
C GLY A 160 -9.52 -16.95 17.65
N GLY A 161 -9.35 -18.25 17.46
CA GLY A 161 -9.78 -19.27 18.43
C GLY A 161 -9.08 -19.13 19.79
N LEU A 162 -7.78 -18.86 19.79
CA LEU A 162 -7.01 -18.60 21.01
C LEU A 162 -7.50 -17.35 21.75
N ALA A 163 -7.81 -16.26 21.04
CA ALA A 163 -8.35 -15.04 21.63
C ALA A 163 -9.71 -15.26 22.29
N VAL A 164 -10.61 -16.00 21.63
CA VAL A 164 -11.91 -16.37 22.19
C VAL A 164 -11.74 -17.20 23.46
N TRP A 165 -10.87 -18.21 23.43
CA TRP A 165 -10.58 -19.04 24.59
C TRP A 165 -9.99 -18.23 25.76
N LEU A 166 -9.01 -17.36 25.49
CA LEU A 166 -8.42 -16.46 26.49
C LEU A 166 -9.47 -15.50 27.08
N SER A 167 -10.41 -15.01 26.27
CA SER A 167 -11.44 -14.08 26.75
C SER A 167 -12.37 -14.69 27.81
N TYR A 168 -12.56 -16.01 27.80
CA TYR A 168 -13.25 -16.73 28.86
C TYR A 168 -12.31 -16.99 30.05
N TRP A 169 -11.18 -17.64 29.81
CA TRP A 169 -10.35 -18.20 30.88
C TRP A 169 -9.58 -17.16 31.68
N ILE A 170 -9.12 -16.06 31.07
CA ILE A 170 -8.49 -14.98 31.83
C ILE A 170 -9.46 -14.45 32.89
N THR A 171 -10.74 -14.29 32.51
CA THR A 171 -11.75 -13.78 33.43
C THR A 171 -12.14 -14.81 34.47
N ALA A 172 -12.31 -16.07 34.07
CA ALA A 172 -12.66 -17.16 34.99
C ALA A 172 -11.57 -17.39 36.05
N VAL A 173 -10.29 -17.40 35.67
CA VAL A 173 -9.17 -17.75 36.58
C VAL A 173 -8.83 -16.65 37.57
N TRP A 174 -8.93 -15.37 37.17
CA TRP A 174 -8.50 -14.25 38.02
C TRP A 174 -9.62 -13.50 38.70
N PHE A 175 -10.86 -13.63 38.21
CA PHE A 175 -12.00 -12.87 38.74
C PHE A 175 -13.16 -13.77 39.16
N ASP A 176 -13.00 -15.09 39.09
CA ASP A 176 -14.02 -16.11 39.38
C ASP A 176 -15.35 -15.85 38.65
N ARG A 177 -15.28 -15.19 37.49
CA ARG A 177 -16.42 -14.72 36.70
C ARG A 177 -16.09 -14.75 35.22
N TYR A 178 -17.06 -15.14 34.40
CA TYR A 178 -16.95 -15.01 32.94
C TYR A 178 -17.96 -13.99 32.41
N TYR A 179 -17.63 -13.38 31.27
CA TYR A 179 -18.43 -12.31 30.67
C TYR A 179 -18.89 -12.73 29.27
N PRO A 180 -20.13 -13.27 29.11
CA PRO A 180 -20.63 -13.73 27.82
C PRO A 180 -20.57 -12.68 26.71
N LYS A 181 -20.81 -11.41 27.06
CA LYS A 181 -20.73 -10.27 26.13
C LYS A 181 -19.32 -10.06 25.59
N LEU A 182 -18.28 -10.23 26.43
CA LEU A 182 -16.89 -10.11 26.02
C LEU A 182 -16.52 -11.24 25.05
N ILE A 183 -16.87 -12.47 25.39
CA ILE A 183 -16.58 -13.67 24.56
C ILE A 183 -17.26 -13.55 23.20
N GLY A 184 -18.55 -13.17 23.18
CA GLY A 184 -19.29 -12.95 21.94
C GLY A 184 -18.68 -11.84 21.08
N MET A 185 -18.27 -10.71 21.70
CA MET A 185 -17.59 -9.63 20.99
C MET A 185 -16.26 -10.09 20.39
N VAL A 186 -15.41 -10.79 21.15
CA VAL A 186 -14.12 -11.31 20.65
C VAL A 186 -14.35 -12.33 19.53
N GLY A 187 -15.36 -13.20 19.65
CA GLY A 187 -15.72 -14.16 18.60
C GLY A 187 -16.16 -13.47 17.30
N ILE A 188 -16.97 -12.42 17.39
CA ILE A 188 -17.38 -11.62 16.22
C ILE A 188 -16.16 -10.95 15.59
N LEU A 189 -15.27 -10.33 16.39
CA LEU A 189 -14.05 -9.70 15.87
C LEU A 189 -13.13 -10.71 15.17
N ALA A 190 -12.96 -11.91 15.74
CA ALA A 190 -12.19 -12.99 15.11
C ALA A 190 -12.81 -13.45 13.79
N ALA A 191 -14.15 -13.60 13.73
CA ALA A 191 -14.86 -13.95 12.50
C ALA A 191 -14.74 -12.88 11.42
N ILE A 192 -14.84 -11.59 11.80
CA ILE A 192 -14.64 -10.45 10.89
C ILE A 192 -13.21 -10.46 10.34
N ALA A 193 -12.20 -10.65 11.19
CA ALA A 193 -10.80 -10.72 10.77
C ALA A 193 -10.57 -11.86 9.75
N LEU A 194 -11.10 -13.06 10.05
CA LEU A 194 -11.02 -14.20 9.14
C LEU A 194 -11.74 -13.93 7.80
N PHE A 195 -12.93 -13.32 7.85
CA PHE A 195 -13.67 -12.94 6.66
C PHE A 195 -12.88 -11.97 5.77
N HIS A 196 -12.24 -10.95 6.35
CA HIS A 196 -11.40 -10.01 5.61
C HIS A 196 -10.22 -10.71 4.93
N VAL A 197 -9.53 -11.62 5.64
CA VAL A 197 -8.43 -12.42 5.08
C VAL A 197 -8.93 -13.26 3.92
N VAL A 198 -9.98 -14.06 4.10
CA VAL A 198 -10.51 -14.95 3.06
C VAL A 198 -11.02 -14.16 1.87
N ARG A 199 -11.76 -13.06 2.07
CA ARG A 199 -12.22 -12.18 0.99
C ARG A 199 -11.05 -11.60 0.19
N ALA A 200 -9.98 -11.19 0.87
CA ALA A 200 -8.80 -10.64 0.21
C ALA A 200 -8.09 -11.68 -0.67
N ILE A 201 -8.11 -12.97 -0.29
CA ILE A 201 -7.51 -14.08 -1.08
C ILE A 201 -8.15 -14.22 -2.47
N PHE A 202 -9.46 -13.96 -2.58
CA PHE A 202 -10.23 -14.17 -3.81
C PHE A 202 -10.39 -12.91 -4.67
N ARG A 203 -9.95 -11.74 -4.19
CA ARG A 203 -10.10 -10.48 -4.92
C ARG A 203 -9.08 -10.40 -6.05
N ARG A 204 -9.55 -10.37 -7.29
CA ARG A 204 -8.70 -10.14 -8.47
C ARG A 204 -8.59 -8.63 -8.75
N PRO A 205 -7.37 -8.09 -8.90
CA PRO A 205 -7.21 -6.72 -9.37
C PRO A 205 -7.51 -6.62 -10.87
N ALA A 206 -8.12 -5.50 -11.28
CA ALA A 206 -8.12 -5.09 -12.67
C ALA A 206 -6.70 -4.64 -13.02
N MET A 207 -6.20 -5.06 -14.17
CA MET A 207 -4.82 -4.85 -14.62
C MET A 207 -4.88 -4.30 -16.03
N ASP A 208 -5.50 -3.13 -16.19
CA ASP A 208 -5.56 -2.46 -17.48
C ASP A 208 -4.39 -1.47 -17.53
N PHE A 209 -3.44 -1.72 -18.45
CA PHE A 209 -2.37 -0.79 -18.73
C PHE A 209 -2.88 0.22 -19.77
N GLU A 210 -3.50 1.27 -19.26
CA GLU A 210 -3.98 2.39 -20.06
C GLU A 210 -2.85 3.39 -20.28
N VAL A 211 -2.58 3.72 -21.54
CA VAL A 211 -1.56 4.67 -21.93
C VAL A 211 -2.21 5.74 -22.80
N GLU A 212 -1.97 7.00 -22.46
CA GLU A 212 -2.38 8.14 -23.26
C GLU A 212 -1.45 8.28 -24.46
N ALA A 213 -1.74 7.50 -25.49
CA ALA A 213 -0.95 7.41 -26.70
C ALA A 213 -1.84 7.20 -27.92
N GLU A 214 -1.28 7.54 -29.08
CA GLU A 214 -1.85 7.22 -30.37
C GLU A 214 -0.98 6.19 -31.09
N LYS A 215 -1.62 5.28 -31.81
CA LYS A 215 -0.91 4.30 -32.63
C LYS A 215 -0.30 5.01 -33.83
N LEU A 216 1.01 4.84 -34.02
CA LEU A 216 1.72 5.34 -35.17
C LEU A 216 1.71 4.30 -36.28
N ASP A 217 0.89 4.51 -37.32
CA ASP A 217 0.85 3.60 -38.46
C ASP A 217 2.11 3.74 -39.32
N GLU A 218 2.48 2.66 -40.02
CA GLU A 218 3.71 2.62 -40.82
C GLU A 218 3.71 3.65 -41.96
N ALA A 219 2.54 3.97 -42.50
CA ALA A 219 2.38 4.98 -43.54
C ALA A 219 2.77 6.39 -43.06
N ASP A 220 2.61 6.68 -41.76
CA ASP A 220 2.84 7.99 -41.17
C ASP A 220 4.28 8.19 -40.71
N ALA A 221 5.09 7.12 -40.63
CA ALA A 221 6.51 7.21 -40.27
C ALA A 221 7.35 6.07 -40.87
N PRO A 222 7.39 5.91 -42.20
CA PRO A 222 8.02 4.75 -42.84
C PRO A 222 9.52 4.66 -42.55
N GLU A 223 10.21 5.81 -42.47
CA GLU A 223 11.64 5.86 -42.16
C GLU A 223 11.93 5.35 -40.75
N LEU A 224 11.13 5.77 -39.76
CA LEU A 224 11.25 5.36 -38.37
C LEU A 224 10.98 3.86 -38.21
N TRP A 225 9.88 3.36 -38.79
CA TRP A 225 9.55 1.94 -38.78
C TRP A 225 10.64 1.07 -39.43
N ALA A 226 11.18 1.51 -40.57
CA ALA A 226 12.29 0.82 -41.21
C ALA A 226 13.56 0.85 -40.36
N HIS A 227 13.83 1.96 -39.68
CA HIS A 227 14.98 2.08 -38.77
C HIS A 227 14.84 1.17 -37.55
N VAL A 228 13.69 1.18 -36.86
CA VAL A 228 13.40 0.29 -35.72
C VAL A 228 13.58 -1.17 -36.12
N ARG A 229 13.09 -1.59 -37.30
CA ARG A 229 13.28 -2.96 -37.78
C ARG A 229 14.74 -3.31 -38.05
N ARG A 230 15.53 -2.39 -38.63
CA ARG A 230 16.98 -2.58 -38.82
C ARG A 230 17.72 -2.69 -37.49
N LEU A 231 17.36 -1.84 -36.53
CA LEU A 231 17.92 -1.87 -35.18
C LEU A 231 17.60 -3.20 -34.47
N CYS A 232 16.35 -3.66 -34.53
CA CYS A 232 15.99 -4.96 -33.96
C CYS A 232 16.73 -6.11 -34.65
N ALA A 233 16.94 -6.04 -35.97
CA ALA A 233 17.71 -7.04 -36.72
C ALA A 233 19.20 -7.06 -36.30
N SER A 234 19.85 -5.91 -36.12
CA SER A 234 21.24 -5.85 -35.66
C SER A 234 21.39 -6.37 -34.21
N LEU A 235 20.37 -6.11 -33.39
CA LEU A 235 20.26 -6.60 -32.02
C LEU A 235 19.78 -8.07 -31.92
N GLN A 236 19.42 -8.70 -33.03
CA GLN A 236 18.88 -10.08 -33.06
C GLN A 236 17.63 -10.28 -32.19
N THR A 237 16.76 -9.27 -32.12
CA THR A 237 15.44 -9.34 -31.45
C THR A 237 14.32 -9.16 -32.46
N GLN A 238 13.12 -9.67 -32.14
CA GLN A 238 11.94 -9.40 -32.96
C GLN A 238 11.51 -7.93 -32.81
N PRO A 239 11.13 -7.25 -33.91
CA PRO A 239 10.65 -5.89 -33.86
C PRO A 239 9.33 -5.76 -33.08
N PRO A 240 9.00 -4.56 -32.59
CA PRO A 240 7.68 -4.31 -32.02
C PRO A 240 6.58 -4.48 -33.08
N ASP A 241 5.45 -5.04 -32.66
CA ASP A 241 4.22 -5.15 -33.46
C ASP A 241 3.53 -3.78 -33.59
N HIS A 242 3.72 -2.91 -32.60
CA HIS A 242 3.09 -1.60 -32.51
C HIS A 242 4.10 -0.53 -32.07
N ILE A 243 4.04 0.63 -32.72
CA ILE A 243 4.66 1.86 -32.22
C ILE A 243 3.55 2.79 -31.76
N LEU A 244 3.67 3.27 -30.53
CA LEU A 244 2.80 4.28 -29.94
C LEU A 244 3.57 5.58 -29.81
N VAL A 245 2.91 6.70 -30.12
CA VAL A 245 3.44 8.04 -29.88
C VAL A 245 2.65 8.73 -28.77
N GLY A 246 3.36 9.47 -27.92
CA GLY A 246 2.71 10.28 -26.90
C GLY A 246 3.57 11.41 -26.37
N ILE A 247 3.08 12.05 -25.30
CA ILE A 247 3.72 13.22 -24.70
C ILE A 247 4.45 12.92 -23.40
N ASP A 248 4.36 11.72 -22.84
CA ASP A 248 4.99 11.37 -21.57
C ASP A 248 6.51 11.54 -21.66
N ALA A 249 7.15 11.95 -20.56
CA ALA A 249 8.59 12.18 -20.54
C ALA A 249 9.39 10.87 -20.39
N ASN A 250 9.06 9.85 -21.19
CA ASN A 250 9.75 8.57 -21.20
C ASN A 250 9.71 7.89 -22.59
N PHE A 251 10.56 6.87 -22.75
CA PHE A 251 10.43 5.84 -23.77
C PHE A 251 10.28 4.52 -23.04
N PHE A 252 9.52 3.58 -23.60
CA PHE A 252 9.48 2.22 -23.03
C PHE A 252 9.10 1.19 -24.08
N VAL A 253 9.49 -0.06 -23.80
CA VAL A 253 8.97 -1.23 -24.49
C VAL A 253 8.19 -2.12 -23.53
N THR A 254 7.14 -2.75 -24.03
CA THR A 254 6.37 -3.72 -23.25
C THR A 254 5.89 -4.87 -24.11
N GLU A 255 5.79 -6.05 -23.50
CA GLU A 255 5.13 -7.22 -24.09
C GLU A 255 3.72 -7.43 -23.50
N SER A 256 3.29 -6.55 -22.59
CA SER A 256 1.95 -6.59 -21.97
C SER A 256 0.91 -5.97 -22.88
N ASP A 257 -0.35 -6.40 -22.74
CA ASP A 257 -1.46 -5.81 -23.47
C ASP A 257 -1.58 -4.32 -23.08
N VAL A 258 -1.71 -3.44 -24.07
CA VAL A 258 -1.79 -1.98 -23.89
C VAL A 258 -3.16 -1.49 -24.36
N HIS A 259 -3.81 -0.61 -23.60
CA HIS A 259 -4.98 0.12 -24.06
C HIS A 259 -4.57 1.55 -24.41
N ALA A 260 -4.69 1.91 -25.68
CA ALA A 260 -4.34 3.24 -26.20
C ALA A 260 -5.38 3.68 -27.23
N GLY A 261 -5.85 4.93 -27.16
CA GLY A 261 -6.85 5.46 -28.09
C GLY A 261 -8.16 4.65 -28.14
N GLY A 262 -8.57 4.02 -27.04
CA GLY A 262 -9.76 3.16 -26.97
C GLY A 262 -9.59 1.78 -27.63
N GLN A 263 -8.38 1.42 -28.06
CA GLN A 263 -8.06 0.13 -28.67
C GLN A 263 -7.18 -0.70 -27.74
N LYS A 264 -7.45 -2.02 -27.69
CA LYS A 264 -6.57 -2.99 -27.03
C LYS A 264 -5.55 -3.52 -28.02
N LEU A 265 -4.28 -3.26 -27.75
CA LEU A 265 -3.13 -3.71 -28.52
C LEU A 265 -2.46 -4.89 -27.81
N THR A 266 -2.15 -5.95 -28.56
CA THR A 266 -1.54 -7.18 -28.05
C THR A 266 -0.26 -7.48 -28.83
N GLY A 267 0.83 -7.77 -28.14
CA GLY A 267 2.13 -8.00 -28.76
C GLY A 267 3.21 -7.14 -28.11
N ARG A 268 4.30 -6.91 -28.85
CA ARG A 268 5.37 -5.98 -28.47
C ARG A 268 4.99 -4.57 -28.87
N THR A 269 5.02 -3.66 -27.91
CA THR A 269 4.72 -2.25 -28.13
C THR A 269 5.91 -1.40 -27.73
N LEU A 270 6.34 -0.52 -28.63
CA LEU A 270 7.32 0.54 -28.36
C LEU A 270 6.56 1.85 -28.18
N TYR A 271 6.74 2.52 -27.05
CA TYR A 271 6.27 3.88 -26.81
C TYR A 271 7.36 4.90 -27.09
N VAL A 272 6.98 5.95 -27.80
CA VAL A 272 7.87 7.01 -28.28
C VAL A 272 7.32 8.38 -27.87
N SER A 273 8.09 9.11 -27.07
CA SER A 273 7.74 10.47 -26.65
C SER A 273 8.09 11.48 -27.74
N LEU A 274 7.08 12.18 -28.28
CA LEU A 274 7.28 13.25 -29.27
C LEU A 274 8.10 14.41 -28.71
N PRO A 275 7.83 14.96 -27.50
CA PRO A 275 8.64 16.02 -26.93
C PRO A 275 10.11 15.62 -26.75
N LEU A 276 10.37 14.39 -26.29
CA LEU A 276 11.75 13.92 -26.12
C LEU A 276 12.45 13.68 -27.47
N LEU A 277 11.75 13.18 -28.49
CA LEU A 277 12.33 13.05 -29.82
C LEU A 277 12.82 14.39 -30.36
N ARG A 278 12.12 15.51 -30.11
CA ARG A 278 12.60 16.85 -30.53
C ARG A 278 13.88 17.27 -29.82
N LEU A 279 14.05 16.87 -28.56
CA LEU A 279 15.23 17.17 -27.77
C LEU A 279 16.44 16.33 -28.19
N LEU A 280 16.20 15.12 -28.72
CA LEU A 280 17.23 14.16 -29.05
C LEU A 280 17.64 14.23 -30.54
N LYS A 281 18.95 14.19 -30.79
CA LYS A 281 19.46 13.89 -32.13
C LYS A 281 19.08 12.46 -32.52
N ARG A 282 19.06 12.16 -33.82
CA ARG A 282 18.76 10.81 -34.32
C ARG A 282 19.63 9.71 -33.68
N SER A 283 20.93 9.94 -33.48
CA SER A 283 21.84 8.98 -32.82
C SER A 283 21.57 8.83 -31.32
N GLU A 284 21.25 9.93 -30.63
CA GLU A 284 20.88 9.92 -29.21
C GLU A 284 19.56 9.17 -28.99
N ALA A 285 18.57 9.37 -29.86
CA ALA A 285 17.31 8.64 -29.85
C ALA A 285 17.49 7.16 -30.24
N GLU A 286 18.38 6.85 -31.19
CA GLU A 286 18.75 5.47 -31.51
C GLU A 286 19.40 4.77 -30.30
N ALA A 287 20.23 5.48 -29.52
CA ALA A 287 20.77 4.96 -28.27
C ALA A 287 19.66 4.62 -27.27
N VAL A 288 18.62 5.46 -27.16
CA VAL A 288 17.45 5.16 -26.32
C VAL A 288 16.68 3.97 -26.87
N PHE A 289 16.42 3.89 -28.17
CA PHE A 289 15.74 2.73 -28.76
C PHE A 289 16.54 1.44 -28.55
N ALA A 290 17.86 1.47 -28.69
CA ALA A 290 18.72 0.32 -28.44
C ALA A 290 18.70 -0.09 -26.97
N HIS A 291 18.67 0.88 -26.05
CA HIS A 291 18.51 0.64 -24.61
C HIS A 291 17.17 -0.07 -24.33
N GLU A 292 16.06 0.49 -24.83
CA GLU A 292 14.73 -0.09 -24.65
C GLU A 292 14.64 -1.50 -25.26
N MET A 293 15.14 -1.71 -26.48
CA MET A 293 15.18 -3.05 -27.09
C MET A 293 16.09 -4.02 -26.33
N GLY A 294 17.10 -3.51 -25.61
CA GLY A 294 17.92 -4.26 -24.67
C GLY A 294 17.10 -4.90 -23.54
N HIS A 295 16.02 -4.24 -23.09
CA HIS A 295 15.08 -4.81 -22.14
C HIS A 295 14.28 -5.99 -22.70
N LEU A 296 13.95 -5.98 -24.01
CA LEU A 296 13.35 -7.14 -24.68
C LEU A 296 14.33 -8.32 -24.71
N LEU A 297 15.59 -8.08 -25.10
CA LEU A 297 16.63 -9.11 -25.18
C LEU A 297 16.97 -9.69 -23.80
N GLY A 298 17.09 -8.84 -22.79
CA GLY A 298 17.30 -9.27 -21.41
C GLY A 298 16.13 -10.07 -20.84
N GLY A 299 14.97 -10.07 -21.53
CA GLY A 299 13.73 -10.68 -21.04
C GLY A 299 13.11 -9.90 -19.87
N ASP A 300 13.47 -8.62 -19.71
CA ASP A 300 12.92 -7.75 -18.66
C ASP A 300 11.42 -7.56 -18.83
N THR A 301 10.98 -7.31 -20.06
CA THR A 301 9.57 -7.08 -20.40
C THR A 301 8.74 -8.33 -20.18
N GLY A 302 9.22 -9.50 -20.58
CA GLY A 302 8.54 -10.77 -20.39
C GLY A 302 8.50 -11.20 -18.93
N HIS A 303 9.60 -11.01 -18.19
CA HIS A 303 9.65 -11.23 -16.75
C HIS A 303 8.71 -10.26 -16.01
N GLY A 304 8.73 -8.98 -16.39
CA GLY A 304 7.83 -7.93 -15.89
C GLY A 304 6.36 -8.27 -16.15
N LYS A 305 6.00 -8.68 -17.37
CA LYS A 305 4.64 -9.10 -17.77
C LYS A 305 4.10 -10.21 -16.87
N ARG A 306 4.94 -11.19 -16.48
CA ARG A 306 4.53 -12.31 -15.62
C ARG A 306 4.48 -11.92 -14.14
N LEU A 307 5.42 -11.09 -13.69
CA LEU A 307 5.57 -10.75 -12.28
C LEU A 307 4.66 -9.59 -11.84
N ALA A 308 4.44 -8.58 -12.69
CA ALA A 308 3.65 -7.40 -12.36
C ALA A 308 2.22 -7.72 -11.88
N PRO A 309 1.44 -8.62 -12.52
CA PRO A 309 0.12 -9.00 -12.02
C PRO A 309 0.18 -9.63 -10.62
N MET A 310 1.21 -10.43 -10.36
CA MET A 310 1.40 -11.08 -9.07
C MET A 310 1.78 -10.07 -7.98
N LEU A 311 2.59 -9.07 -8.31
CA LEU A 311 2.94 -7.97 -7.40
C LEU A 311 1.75 -7.07 -7.11
N ALA A 312 0.94 -6.74 -8.13
CA ALA A 312 -0.29 -5.97 -7.95
C ALA A 312 -1.27 -6.70 -7.03
N HIS A 313 -1.48 -8.00 -7.26
CA HIS A 313 -2.31 -8.83 -6.39
C HIS A 313 -1.80 -8.84 -4.95
N PHE A 314 -0.49 -9.04 -4.75
CA PHE A 314 0.11 -8.94 -3.42
C PHE A 314 -0.13 -7.57 -2.77
N GLY A 315 0.04 -6.48 -3.52
CA GLY A 315 -0.21 -5.12 -3.05
C GLY A 315 -1.66 -4.89 -2.61
N HIS A 316 -2.62 -5.33 -3.42
CA HIS A 316 -4.05 -5.26 -3.06
C HIS A 316 -4.39 -6.09 -1.83
N TYR A 317 -3.82 -7.29 -1.72
CA TYR A 317 -4.01 -8.11 -0.53
C TYR A 317 -3.45 -7.43 0.72
N LEU A 318 -2.25 -6.87 0.62
CA LEU A 318 -1.63 -6.14 1.71
C LEU A 318 -2.48 -4.92 2.13
N GLN A 319 -3.04 -4.20 1.17
CA GLN A 319 -3.96 -3.10 1.45
C GLN A 319 -5.25 -3.58 2.14
N ALA A 320 -5.84 -4.70 1.69
CA ALA A 320 -7.02 -5.28 2.33
C ALA A 320 -6.74 -5.73 3.78
N LEU A 321 -5.54 -6.29 4.06
CA LEU A 321 -5.12 -6.59 5.43
C LEU A 321 -4.95 -5.32 6.26
N ARG A 322 -4.44 -4.24 5.68
CA ARG A 322 -4.29 -2.96 6.40
C ARG A 322 -5.66 -2.37 6.77
N GLU A 323 -6.61 -2.42 5.84
CA GLU A 323 -7.99 -1.93 6.04
C GLU A 323 -8.78 -2.76 7.06
N GLY A 324 -8.48 -4.06 7.18
CA GLY A 324 -9.14 -4.95 8.14
C GLY A 324 -8.84 -4.61 9.60
N GLY A 325 -7.77 -3.88 9.91
CA GLY A 325 -7.39 -3.43 11.26
C GLY A 325 -6.93 -4.57 12.18
N LEU A 326 -7.81 -5.54 12.47
CA LEU A 326 -7.50 -6.74 13.27
C LEU A 326 -6.48 -7.67 12.61
N THR A 327 -6.29 -7.54 11.30
CA THR A 327 -5.35 -8.34 10.50
C THR A 327 -3.96 -7.68 10.38
N LEU A 328 -3.71 -6.61 11.15
CA LEU A 328 -2.43 -5.89 11.20
C LEU A 328 -1.19 -6.77 11.50
N PRO A 329 -1.23 -7.76 12.42
CA PRO A 329 -0.07 -8.63 12.64
C PRO A 329 0.38 -9.36 11.37
N ILE A 330 -0.58 -9.84 10.57
CA ILE A 330 -0.33 -10.54 9.30
C ILE A 330 0.13 -9.55 8.24
N TYR A 331 -0.46 -8.35 8.19
CA TYR A 331 -0.02 -7.27 7.31
C TYR A 331 1.46 -6.95 7.53
N HIS A 332 1.91 -6.77 8.76
CA HIS A 332 3.30 -6.45 9.07
C HIS A 332 4.25 -7.58 8.68
N PHE A 333 3.85 -8.83 8.95
CA PHE A 333 4.60 -10.00 8.55
C PHE A 333 4.78 -10.10 7.02
N MET A 334 3.70 -9.90 6.26
CA MET A 334 3.76 -9.89 4.79
C MET A 334 4.50 -8.69 4.21
N LYS A 335 4.37 -7.52 4.84
CA LYS A 335 5.11 -6.31 4.46
C LYS A 335 6.61 -6.52 4.60
N ALA A 336 7.06 -7.25 5.63
CA ALA A 336 8.48 -7.60 5.80
C ALA A 336 8.99 -8.45 4.64
N TYR A 337 8.26 -9.52 4.27
CA TYR A 337 8.58 -10.33 3.09
C TYR A 337 8.66 -9.49 1.82
N ARG A 338 7.66 -8.61 1.60
CA ARG A 338 7.64 -7.70 0.45
C ARG A 338 8.86 -6.80 0.40
N GLY A 339 9.27 -6.22 1.53
CA GLY A 339 10.44 -5.35 1.62
C GLY A 339 11.73 -6.05 1.22
N VAL A 340 11.97 -7.30 1.65
CA VAL A 340 13.16 -8.07 1.24
C VAL A 340 13.11 -8.39 -0.26
N PHE A 341 11.93 -8.78 -0.76
CA PHE A 341 11.76 -9.09 -2.18
C PHE A 341 11.98 -7.86 -3.08
N GLU A 342 11.56 -6.67 -2.64
CA GLU A 342 11.82 -5.40 -3.34
C GLU A 342 13.32 -5.10 -3.49
N LEU A 343 14.14 -5.43 -2.48
CA LEU A 343 15.60 -5.28 -2.59
C LEU A 343 16.18 -6.16 -3.71
N SER A 344 15.67 -7.38 -3.86
CA SER A 344 16.05 -8.28 -4.96
C SER A 344 15.65 -7.72 -6.32
N LEU A 345 14.44 -7.16 -6.43
CA LEU A 345 13.97 -6.52 -7.67
C LEU A 345 14.86 -5.33 -8.03
N GLY A 346 15.18 -4.48 -7.05
CA GLY A 346 16.05 -3.32 -7.26
C GLY A 346 17.46 -3.72 -7.74
N ARG A 347 18.04 -4.80 -7.20
CA ARG A 347 19.33 -5.32 -7.67
C ARG A 347 19.27 -5.80 -9.13
N SER A 348 18.27 -6.61 -9.48
CA SER A 348 18.13 -7.14 -10.85
C SER A 348 17.86 -6.04 -11.87
N ARG A 349 17.03 -5.05 -11.50
CA ARG A 349 16.74 -3.87 -12.34
C ARG A 349 18.02 -3.08 -12.61
N ARG A 350 18.77 -2.68 -11.57
CA ARG A 350 20.05 -1.97 -11.74
C ARG A 350 21.03 -2.69 -12.67
N ALA A 351 21.17 -4.01 -12.50
CA ALA A 351 22.04 -4.79 -13.36
C ALA A 351 21.56 -4.81 -14.82
N SER A 352 20.24 -4.85 -15.04
CA SER A 352 19.66 -4.78 -16.39
C SER A 352 19.86 -3.43 -17.05
N GLU A 353 19.62 -2.34 -16.33
CA GLU A 353 19.84 -0.97 -16.82
C GLU A 353 21.27 -0.78 -17.31
N LEU A 354 22.26 -1.19 -16.51
CA LEU A 354 23.68 -1.09 -16.90
C LEU A 354 24.01 -2.00 -18.09
N ALA A 355 23.35 -3.15 -18.23
CA ALA A 355 23.54 -4.03 -19.38
C ALA A 355 22.94 -3.42 -20.66
N ALA A 356 21.74 -2.84 -20.57
CA ALA A 356 21.07 -2.14 -21.65
C ALA A 356 21.85 -0.89 -22.09
N ASP A 357 22.45 -0.14 -21.14
CA ASP A 357 23.34 0.99 -21.44
C ASP A 357 24.56 0.57 -22.27
N ARG A 358 25.21 -0.55 -21.88
CA ARG A 358 26.37 -1.08 -22.64
C ARG A 358 25.96 -1.55 -24.02
N LEU A 359 24.80 -2.20 -24.13
CA LEU A 359 24.25 -2.63 -25.41
C LEU A 359 24.02 -1.42 -26.32
N ALA A 360 23.34 -0.39 -25.82
CA ALA A 360 23.09 0.85 -26.55
C ALA A 360 24.39 1.54 -26.99
N ALA A 361 25.37 1.66 -26.10
CA ALA A 361 26.66 2.25 -26.42
C ALA A 361 27.44 1.45 -27.50
N GLY A 362 27.20 0.14 -27.59
CA GLY A 362 27.77 -0.72 -28.65
C GLY A 362 27.07 -0.58 -30.00
N VAL A 363 25.83 -0.09 -30.04
CA VAL A 363 25.09 0.23 -31.27
C VAL A 363 25.43 1.62 -31.79
N THR A 364 25.48 2.61 -30.88
CA THR A 364 25.74 4.01 -31.22
C THR A 364 27.10 4.45 -30.69
N SER A 365 27.15 5.06 -29.50
CA SER A 365 28.36 5.42 -28.79
C SER A 365 28.06 5.67 -27.31
N GLY A 366 29.09 5.61 -26.46
CA GLY A 366 28.96 6.01 -25.05
C GLY A 366 28.51 7.47 -24.90
N GLN A 367 28.93 8.35 -25.81
CA GLN A 367 28.54 9.75 -25.82
C GLN A 367 27.04 9.93 -26.13
N ASP A 368 26.50 9.22 -27.12
CA ASP A 368 25.07 9.28 -27.45
C ASP A 368 24.19 8.80 -26.28
N VAL A 369 24.63 7.74 -25.57
CA VAL A 369 23.95 7.28 -24.34
C VAL A 369 24.05 8.32 -23.24
N ALA A 370 25.23 8.90 -23.00
CA ALA A 370 25.39 9.93 -21.97
C ALA A 370 24.53 11.17 -22.24
N HIS A 371 24.51 11.65 -23.48
CA HIS A 371 23.71 12.79 -23.89
C HIS A 371 22.21 12.50 -23.75
N SER A 372 21.75 11.33 -24.20
CA SER A 372 20.33 10.99 -24.10
C SER A 372 19.88 10.85 -22.64
N LEU A 373 20.67 10.23 -21.77
CA LEU A 373 20.38 10.14 -20.33
C LEU A 373 20.23 11.51 -19.67
N VAL A 374 21.15 12.43 -19.96
CA VAL A 374 21.12 13.79 -19.41
C VAL A 374 19.92 14.57 -19.95
N LYS A 375 19.68 14.54 -21.26
CA LYS A 375 18.55 15.23 -21.90
C LYS A 375 17.20 14.73 -21.41
N VAL A 376 16.99 13.41 -21.40
CA VAL A 376 15.74 12.79 -20.92
C VAL A 376 15.54 13.06 -19.43
N GLY A 377 16.59 12.88 -18.60
CA GLY A 377 16.50 13.11 -17.16
C GLY A 377 16.18 14.56 -16.80
N ALA A 378 16.86 15.52 -17.44
CA ALA A 378 16.63 16.95 -17.23
C ALA A 378 15.23 17.37 -17.70
N TYR A 379 14.79 16.93 -18.88
CA TYR A 379 13.47 17.24 -19.38
C TYR A 379 12.36 16.69 -18.47
N ALA A 380 12.48 15.43 -18.05
CA ALA A 380 11.50 14.81 -17.15
C ALA A 380 11.42 15.55 -15.81
N SER A 381 12.58 15.86 -15.20
CA SER A 381 12.61 16.60 -13.93
C SER A 381 12.05 18.02 -14.06
N PHE A 382 12.39 18.73 -15.13
CA PHE A 382 11.89 20.09 -15.33
C PHE A 382 10.38 20.12 -15.58
N ARG A 383 9.86 19.15 -16.35
CA ARG A 383 8.43 18.98 -16.55
C ARG A 383 7.73 18.70 -15.22
N ASP A 384 8.23 17.74 -14.44
CA ASP A 384 7.67 17.39 -13.14
C ASP A 384 7.64 18.60 -12.18
N HIS A 385 8.72 19.40 -12.15
CA HIS A 385 8.75 20.64 -11.39
C HIS A 385 7.74 21.66 -11.88
N THR A 386 7.61 21.83 -13.20
CA THR A 386 6.64 22.75 -13.79
C THR A 386 5.21 22.34 -13.42
N GLU A 387 4.86 21.06 -13.58
CA GLU A 387 3.56 20.51 -13.18
C GLU A 387 3.31 20.68 -11.68
N ALA A 388 4.27 20.30 -10.83
CA ALA A 388 4.15 20.43 -9.38
C ALA A 388 3.98 21.89 -8.93
N ASN A 389 4.74 22.81 -9.52
CA ASN A 389 4.66 24.24 -9.22
C ASN A 389 3.32 24.82 -9.65
N LEU A 390 2.84 24.48 -10.85
CA LEU A 390 1.52 24.93 -11.32
C LEU A 390 0.41 24.38 -10.44
N PHE A 391 0.47 23.10 -10.07
CA PHE A 391 -0.52 22.46 -9.22
C PHE A 391 -0.47 22.97 -7.77
N ALA A 392 0.67 23.48 -7.29
CA ALA A 392 0.82 24.01 -5.93
C ALA A 392 0.24 25.42 -5.75
N ARG A 393 0.11 26.21 -6.82
CA ARG A 393 -0.43 27.58 -6.74
C ARG A 393 -1.88 27.58 -6.23
N SER A 394 -2.23 28.53 -5.38
CA SER A 394 -3.59 28.68 -4.82
C SER A 394 -4.51 29.54 -5.70
N GLU A 395 -4.15 29.75 -6.96
CA GLU A 395 -4.89 30.62 -7.87
C GLU A 395 -5.48 29.80 -9.02
N GLN A 396 -6.68 30.18 -9.45
CA GLN A 396 -7.25 29.70 -10.70
C GLN A 396 -6.39 30.21 -11.86
N GLN A 397 -5.84 29.29 -12.64
CA GLN A 397 -5.07 29.63 -13.82
C GLN A 397 -6.00 29.68 -15.04
N ARG A 398 -5.97 30.79 -15.77
CA ARG A 398 -6.73 30.94 -17.02
C ARG A 398 -6.17 30.08 -18.15
N THR A 399 -4.87 29.83 -18.14
CA THR A 399 -4.16 28.99 -19.11
C THR A 399 -3.07 28.23 -18.38
N VAL A 400 -3.10 26.90 -18.45
CA VAL A 400 -2.06 26.07 -17.85
C VAL A 400 -0.82 26.07 -18.75
N ALA A 401 -0.98 25.82 -20.06
CA ALA A 401 0.09 25.97 -21.07
C ALA A 401 1.43 25.32 -20.64
N ILE A 402 1.36 24.10 -20.10
CA ILE A 402 2.50 23.33 -19.58
C ILE A 402 3.54 23.15 -20.68
N ALA A 403 3.11 22.74 -21.88
CA ALA A 403 4.01 22.52 -23.00
C ALA A 403 4.86 23.76 -23.32
N GLN A 404 4.19 24.92 -23.34
CA GLN A 404 4.83 26.21 -23.62
C GLN A 404 5.75 26.66 -22.48
N GLN A 405 5.33 26.48 -21.22
CA GLN A 405 6.16 26.82 -20.06
C GLN A 405 7.42 25.95 -20.00
N VAL A 406 7.29 24.66 -20.26
CA VAL A 406 8.43 23.75 -20.37
C VAL A 406 9.36 24.21 -21.50
N ALA A 407 8.82 24.48 -22.70
CA ALA A 407 9.64 24.90 -23.84
C ALA A 407 10.38 26.23 -23.61
N LEU A 408 9.74 27.23 -22.98
CA LEU A 408 10.33 28.55 -22.74
C LEU A 408 11.30 28.55 -21.54
N GLY A 409 10.97 27.80 -20.48
CA GLY A 409 11.74 27.79 -19.24
C GLY A 409 12.94 26.83 -19.23
N PHE A 410 12.98 25.85 -20.16
CA PHE A 410 14.01 24.81 -20.13
C PHE A 410 15.43 25.35 -20.26
N THR A 411 15.64 26.41 -21.05
CA THR A 411 16.95 27.04 -21.22
C THR A 411 17.45 27.67 -19.90
N GLU A 412 16.58 28.37 -19.18
CA GLU A 412 16.92 28.96 -17.88
C GLU A 412 17.22 27.85 -16.85
N TYR A 413 16.39 26.81 -16.83
CA TYR A 413 16.61 25.64 -15.99
C TYR A 413 17.95 24.94 -16.27
N ALA A 414 18.30 24.72 -17.55
CA ALA A 414 19.55 24.05 -17.95
C ALA A 414 20.81 24.84 -17.55
N LEU A 415 20.69 26.14 -17.31
CA LEU A 415 21.77 27.01 -16.83
C LEU A 415 21.78 27.18 -15.29
N SER A 416 20.76 26.66 -14.60
CA SER A 416 20.60 26.79 -13.15
C SER A 416 21.32 25.70 -12.37
N GLU A 417 21.57 25.91 -11.08
CA GLU A 417 22.07 24.85 -10.19
C GLU A 417 21.03 23.75 -9.89
N GLU A 418 19.76 23.98 -10.23
CA GLU A 418 18.67 23.03 -10.00
C GLU A 418 18.85 21.79 -10.86
N VAL A 419 19.27 21.94 -12.12
CA VAL A 419 19.48 20.80 -13.03
C VAL A 419 20.52 19.81 -12.51
N HIS A 420 21.58 20.31 -11.84
CA HIS A 420 22.59 19.44 -11.25
C HIS A 420 22.01 18.64 -10.08
N ARG A 421 21.26 19.29 -9.21
CA ARG A 421 20.59 18.63 -8.08
C ARG A 421 19.61 17.56 -8.56
N ASP A 422 18.84 17.90 -9.59
CA ASP A 422 17.85 17.01 -10.16
C ASP A 422 18.53 15.81 -10.79
N LEU A 423 19.51 16.00 -11.68
CA LEU A 423 20.24 14.90 -12.33
C LEU A 423 21.01 14.01 -11.35
N HIS A 424 21.50 14.56 -10.23
CA HIS A 424 22.08 13.76 -9.14
C HIS A 424 21.03 12.97 -8.36
N GLY A 425 19.79 13.45 -8.33
CA GLY A 425 18.63 12.83 -7.69
C GLY A 425 17.70 12.07 -8.64
N VAL A 426 17.97 12.05 -9.97
CA VAL A 426 17.06 11.49 -10.97
C VAL A 426 16.86 10.01 -10.69
N VAL A 427 15.58 9.74 -10.47
CA VAL A 427 14.95 8.49 -10.13
C VAL A 427 13.77 8.52 -11.11
N THR A 428 13.98 7.96 -12.30
CA THR A 428 12.97 7.96 -13.39
C THR A 428 11.69 7.33 -12.86
N PRO A 429 10.53 8.03 -12.90
CA PRO A 429 9.35 7.64 -12.14
C PRO A 429 8.86 6.24 -12.54
N HIS A 430 9.30 5.22 -11.81
CA HIS A 430 8.77 3.86 -11.86
C HIS A 430 8.34 3.49 -10.45
N PRO A 431 7.17 2.86 -10.23
CA PRO A 431 6.66 2.48 -8.91
C PRO A 431 7.58 1.62 -8.01
N PHE A 432 8.74 1.16 -8.51
CA PHE A 432 9.75 0.38 -7.78
C PHE A 432 11.16 0.94 -7.96
N ASP A 433 11.25 2.26 -8.04
CA ASP A 433 12.39 3.05 -8.45
C ASP A 433 13.72 2.60 -7.82
N SER A 434 14.55 2.03 -8.68
CA SER A 434 15.87 1.50 -8.37
C SER A 434 16.67 1.51 -9.66
N HIS A 435 16.67 2.64 -10.37
CA HIS A 435 17.68 2.85 -11.41
C HIS A 435 19.05 3.08 -10.74
N PRO A 436 20.16 2.68 -11.38
CA PRO A 436 21.48 3.10 -10.95
C PRO A 436 21.55 4.63 -11.00
N PRO A 437 22.32 5.28 -10.11
CA PRO A 437 22.52 6.73 -10.19
C PRO A 437 23.14 7.09 -11.55
N LEU A 438 22.81 8.28 -12.06
CA LEU A 438 23.29 8.74 -13.38
C LEU A 438 24.81 8.60 -13.52
N SER A 439 25.57 8.94 -12.49
CA SER A 439 27.03 8.78 -12.49
C SER A 439 27.49 7.35 -12.78
N ALA A 440 26.84 6.35 -12.19
CA ALA A 440 27.17 4.94 -12.42
C ALA A 440 26.81 4.51 -13.84
N ARG A 441 25.74 5.06 -14.42
CA ARG A 441 25.36 4.78 -15.82
C ARG A 441 26.33 5.41 -16.82
N LEU A 442 26.77 6.65 -16.57
CA LEU A 442 27.78 7.34 -17.39
C LEU A 442 29.12 6.60 -17.35
N GLU A 443 29.61 6.26 -16.17
CA GLU A 443 30.87 5.51 -16.01
C GLU A 443 30.80 4.14 -16.72
N ASN A 444 29.64 3.48 -16.65
CA ASN A 444 29.40 2.19 -17.26
C ASN A 444 29.47 2.20 -18.80
N VAL A 445 29.31 3.35 -19.43
CA VAL A 445 29.50 3.56 -20.88
C VAL A 445 30.77 4.35 -21.20
N GLY A 446 31.69 4.47 -20.24
CA GLY A 446 32.99 5.11 -20.41
C GLY A 446 32.93 6.64 -20.56
N GLN A 447 31.87 7.27 -20.03
CA GLN A 447 31.69 8.72 -20.07
C GLN A 447 31.80 9.34 -18.67
N THR A 448 32.21 10.59 -18.63
CA THR A 448 32.16 11.43 -17.44
C THR A 448 31.83 12.83 -17.88
N LEU A 449 30.81 13.44 -17.27
CA LEU A 449 30.37 14.79 -17.58
C LEU A 449 30.61 15.70 -16.38
N ALA A 450 31.39 16.75 -16.56
CA ALA A 450 31.50 17.81 -15.57
C ALA A 450 30.21 18.67 -15.60
N PRO A 451 29.86 19.37 -14.50
CA PRO A 451 28.68 20.23 -14.46
C PRO A 451 28.60 21.23 -15.64
N ALA A 452 29.73 21.84 -16.00
CA ALA A 452 29.80 22.78 -17.12
C ALA A 452 29.50 22.13 -18.50
N ASP A 453 29.70 20.83 -18.65
CA ASP A 453 29.41 20.10 -19.89
C ASP A 453 27.94 19.66 -19.96
N VAL A 454 27.28 19.45 -18.82
CA VAL A 454 25.83 19.16 -18.76
C VAL A 454 25.02 20.27 -19.43
N ALA A 455 25.26 21.54 -19.06
CA ALA A 455 24.55 22.67 -19.66
C ALA A 455 24.79 22.76 -21.18
N LYS A 456 26.02 22.51 -21.64
CA LYS A 456 26.34 22.48 -23.08
C LYS A 456 25.56 21.39 -23.81
N VAL A 457 25.47 20.19 -23.24
CA VAL A 457 24.72 19.06 -23.81
C VAL A 457 23.24 19.37 -23.89
N LEU A 458 22.66 19.95 -22.83
CA LEU A 458 21.23 20.29 -22.78
C LEU A 458 20.84 21.40 -23.76
N LEU A 459 21.74 22.36 -24.00
CA LEU A 459 21.50 23.51 -24.88
C LEU A 459 21.99 23.28 -26.31
N GLU A 460 22.54 22.10 -26.61
CA GLU A 460 23.01 21.79 -27.96
C GLU A 460 21.84 21.72 -28.94
N PRO A 461 21.84 22.50 -30.05
CA PRO A 461 20.75 22.48 -31.00
C PRO A 461 20.57 21.12 -31.69
N THR A 462 19.33 20.61 -31.68
CA THR A 462 18.98 19.39 -32.40
C THR A 462 18.78 19.69 -33.89
N THR A 463 19.79 19.39 -34.70
CA THR A 463 19.76 19.63 -36.16
C THR A 463 19.04 18.53 -36.95
N SER A 464 18.98 17.31 -36.41
CA SER A 464 18.31 16.16 -37.03
C SER A 464 17.68 15.29 -35.95
N SER A 465 16.36 15.11 -36.03
CA SER A 465 15.55 14.34 -35.08
C SER A 465 14.72 13.28 -35.80
N TRP A 466 14.26 12.25 -35.07
CA TRP A 466 13.25 11.32 -35.56
C TRP A 466 11.84 11.92 -35.55
N ALA A 467 11.58 13.01 -34.81
CA ALA A 467 10.28 13.70 -34.84
C ALA A 467 9.94 14.22 -36.24
N SER A 468 10.94 14.66 -37.02
CA SER A 468 10.73 15.14 -38.40
C SER A 468 10.45 14.01 -39.42
N ALA A 469 10.62 12.75 -39.02
CA ALA A 469 10.28 11.58 -39.83
C ALA A 469 8.84 11.09 -39.61
N ILE A 470 8.09 11.75 -38.73
CA ILE A 470 6.69 11.42 -38.39
C ILE A 470 5.79 12.49 -39.02
N VAL A 471 4.84 12.04 -39.84
CA VAL A 471 3.81 12.90 -40.44
C VAL A 471 2.95 13.52 -39.34
N ASP A 472 2.69 14.83 -39.46
CA ASP A 472 1.85 15.60 -38.52
C ASP A 472 2.27 15.50 -37.04
N ALA A 473 3.55 15.24 -36.75
CA ALA A 473 4.07 15.13 -35.38
C ALA A 473 3.71 16.34 -34.51
N ASP A 474 3.85 17.56 -35.05
CA ASP A 474 3.50 18.82 -34.37
C ASP A 474 2.01 18.89 -34.00
N THR A 475 1.14 18.51 -34.93
CA THR A 475 -0.31 18.54 -34.76
C THR A 475 -0.76 17.48 -33.75
N THR A 476 -0.20 16.27 -33.85
CA THR A 476 -0.46 15.16 -32.91
C THR A 476 -0.04 15.53 -31.49
N GLU A 477 1.19 16.04 -31.33
CA GLU A 477 1.70 16.49 -30.04
C GLU A 477 0.85 17.61 -29.44
N ALA A 478 0.50 18.64 -30.23
CA ALA A 478 -0.33 19.74 -29.77
C ALA A 478 -1.73 19.28 -29.33
N ARG A 479 -2.34 18.34 -30.06
CA ARG A 479 -3.63 17.74 -29.68
C ARG A 479 -3.54 17.01 -28.35
N MET A 480 -2.49 16.20 -28.15
CA MET A 480 -2.30 15.45 -26.91
C MET A 480 -2.04 16.37 -25.71
N TRP A 481 -1.22 17.41 -25.89
CA TRP A 481 -1.03 18.44 -24.88
C TRP A 481 -2.33 19.16 -24.52
N ALA A 482 -3.18 19.48 -25.50
CA ALA A 482 -4.47 20.13 -25.23
C ALA A 482 -5.38 19.25 -24.35
N VAL A 483 -5.44 17.95 -24.61
CA VAL A 483 -6.21 16.99 -23.79
C VAL A 483 -5.63 16.89 -22.38
N TYR A 484 -4.30 16.75 -22.27
CA TYR A 484 -3.61 16.65 -20.98
C TYR A 484 -3.80 17.91 -20.14
N GLU A 485 -3.59 19.09 -20.72
CA GLU A 485 -3.72 20.38 -20.02
C GLU A 485 -5.17 20.66 -19.58
N ALA A 486 -6.17 20.26 -20.38
CA ALA A 486 -7.57 20.37 -19.99
C ALA A 486 -7.88 19.53 -18.74
N ARG A 487 -7.37 18.29 -18.69
CA ARG A 487 -7.52 17.42 -17.52
C ARG A 487 -6.73 17.91 -16.32
N PHE A 488 -5.52 18.43 -16.54
CA PHE A 488 -4.74 19.06 -15.48
C PHE A 488 -5.50 20.25 -14.87
N ALA A 489 -6.10 21.10 -15.73
CA ALA A 489 -6.90 22.24 -15.30
C ALA A 489 -8.12 21.80 -14.48
N GLU A 490 -8.83 20.76 -14.92
CA GLU A 490 -9.98 20.19 -14.19
C GLU A 490 -9.56 19.64 -12.82
N ALA A 491 -8.47 18.87 -12.77
CA ALA A 491 -7.95 18.33 -11.52
C ALA A 491 -7.49 19.44 -10.55
N HIS A 492 -6.87 20.50 -11.08
CA HIS A 492 -6.46 21.68 -10.31
C HIS A 492 -7.67 22.46 -9.79
N ASP A 493 -8.68 22.69 -10.62
CA ASP A 493 -9.95 23.36 -10.27
C ASP A 493 -10.64 22.64 -9.10
N LEU A 494 -10.72 21.30 -9.16
CA LEU A 494 -11.23 20.49 -8.06
C LEU A 494 -10.34 20.60 -6.82
N ALA A 495 -9.01 20.49 -6.97
CA ALA A 495 -8.09 20.58 -5.85
C ALA A 495 -8.19 21.92 -5.11
N LEU A 496 -8.38 23.04 -5.83
CA LEU A 496 -8.61 24.36 -5.24
C LEU A 496 -9.87 24.37 -4.35
N ALA A 497 -10.97 23.73 -4.77
CA ALA A 497 -12.19 23.65 -3.97
C ALA A 497 -11.97 22.92 -2.62
N TYR A 498 -11.05 21.96 -2.59
CA TYR A 498 -10.61 21.28 -1.37
C TYR A 498 -9.65 22.10 -0.51
N ARG A 499 -8.87 23.02 -1.09
CA ARG A 499 -7.82 23.78 -0.40
C ARG A 499 -8.29 25.12 0.15
N TYR A 500 -9.23 25.78 -0.54
CA TYR A 500 -9.65 27.13 -0.15
C TYR A 500 -10.25 27.17 1.26
N GLU A 501 -9.83 28.15 2.06
CA GLU A 501 -10.60 28.65 3.19
C GLU A 501 -11.20 29.98 2.70
N PRO A 502 -12.44 29.98 2.17
CA PRO A 502 -12.94 31.12 1.40
C PRO A 502 -12.87 32.42 2.18
N SER A 503 -12.03 33.34 1.71
CA SER A 503 -11.86 34.69 2.25
C SER A 503 -12.44 35.76 1.33
N THR A 504 -12.59 35.43 0.04
CA THR A 504 -13.21 36.28 -0.99
C THR A 504 -14.49 35.65 -1.54
N ASP A 505 -15.34 36.46 -2.16
CA ASP A 505 -16.56 35.97 -2.82
C ASP A 505 -16.25 35.03 -4.00
N ALA A 506 -15.13 35.26 -4.71
CA ALA A 506 -14.69 34.39 -5.79
C ALA A 506 -14.29 32.99 -5.29
N GLU A 507 -13.52 32.91 -4.20
CA GLU A 507 -13.17 31.64 -3.57
C GLU A 507 -14.42 30.92 -3.03
N ARG A 508 -15.39 31.67 -2.49
CA ARG A 508 -16.66 31.11 -2.01
C ARG A 508 -17.43 30.48 -3.16
N GLN A 509 -17.63 31.23 -4.25
CA GLN A 509 -18.31 30.74 -5.46
C GLN A 509 -17.60 29.51 -6.06
N HIS A 510 -16.26 29.49 -6.04
CA HIS A 510 -15.48 28.35 -6.50
C HIS A 510 -15.72 27.11 -5.63
N VAL A 511 -15.74 27.27 -4.31
CA VAL A 511 -16.05 26.15 -3.40
C VAL A 511 -17.48 25.69 -3.59
N GLU A 512 -18.44 26.60 -3.70
CA GLU A 512 -19.86 26.28 -3.90
C GLU A 512 -20.16 25.63 -5.26
N LYS A 513 -19.35 25.92 -6.31
CA LYS A 513 -19.41 25.21 -7.60
C LYS A 513 -19.23 23.70 -7.42
N HIS A 514 -18.34 23.28 -6.52
CA HIS A 514 -18.02 21.86 -6.25
C HIS A 514 -18.73 21.29 -5.02
N PHE A 515 -19.10 22.15 -4.08
CA PHE A 515 -19.75 21.83 -2.80
C PHE A 515 -20.96 22.75 -2.58
N PRO A 516 -22.02 22.64 -3.42
CA PRO A 516 -23.17 23.51 -3.33
C PRO A 516 -23.93 23.33 -2.00
N PRO A 517 -24.66 24.34 -1.51
CA PRO A 517 -25.54 24.15 -0.36
C PRO A 517 -26.60 23.07 -0.66
N LEU A 518 -26.75 22.10 0.25
CA LEU A 518 -27.68 20.99 0.14
C LEU A 518 -28.76 21.08 1.22
N VAL A 519 -29.96 20.65 0.86
CA VAL A 519 -31.12 20.62 1.76
C VAL A 519 -31.72 19.22 1.74
N PHE A 520 -31.89 18.62 2.92
CA PHE A 520 -32.48 17.31 3.10
C PHE A 520 -33.77 17.41 3.92
N GLU A 521 -34.88 17.08 3.29
CA GLU A 521 -36.20 17.15 3.91
C GLU A 521 -36.52 15.94 4.79
N GLY A 522 -37.24 16.21 5.88
CA GLY A 522 -37.84 15.21 6.75
C GLY A 522 -39.09 14.57 6.15
N LYS A 523 -39.42 13.37 6.64
CA LYS A 523 -40.69 12.67 6.39
C LYS A 523 -41.89 13.35 7.09
N VAL A 524 -41.62 14.22 8.07
CA VAL A 524 -42.62 15.02 8.79
C VAL A 524 -42.40 16.48 8.43
N ALA A 525 -43.48 17.24 8.25
CA ALA A 525 -43.42 18.67 7.96
C ALA A 525 -42.66 19.42 9.07
N GLY A 526 -41.71 20.28 8.66
CA GLY A 526 -40.90 21.12 9.57
C GLY A 526 -39.53 20.55 9.96
N LEU A 527 -39.20 19.30 9.61
CA LEU A 527 -37.83 18.78 9.76
C LEU A 527 -37.01 19.02 8.49
N GLU A 528 -35.91 19.75 8.60
CA GLU A 528 -34.99 20.03 7.49
C GLU A 528 -33.54 20.02 8.00
N VAL A 529 -32.63 19.42 7.23
CA VAL A 529 -31.19 19.45 7.46
C VAL A 529 -30.53 20.20 6.32
N ARG A 530 -29.81 21.28 6.63
CA ARG A 530 -29.02 22.04 5.64
C ARG A 530 -27.55 21.74 5.83
N LEU A 531 -26.84 21.55 4.73
CA LEU A 531 -25.41 21.29 4.71
C LEU A 531 -24.76 22.21 3.69
N ASP A 532 -23.81 23.02 4.14
CA ASP A 532 -22.94 23.82 3.28
C ASP A 532 -21.46 23.48 3.55
N PHE A 533 -20.53 24.11 2.84
CA PHE A 533 -19.09 23.83 2.96
C PHE A 533 -18.49 24.18 4.34
N ALA A 534 -19.21 24.95 5.18
CA ALA A 534 -18.76 25.46 6.46
C ALA A 534 -19.48 24.81 7.66
N GLN A 535 -20.77 24.49 7.54
CA GLN A 535 -21.62 24.07 8.65
C GLN A 535 -22.72 23.10 8.23
N VAL A 536 -23.26 22.41 9.23
CA VAL A 536 -24.49 21.62 9.14
C VAL A 536 -25.50 22.15 10.14
N SER A 537 -26.75 22.32 9.72
CA SER A 537 -27.86 22.74 10.59
C SER A 537 -29.02 21.76 10.48
N CYS A 538 -29.78 21.64 11.55
CA CYS A 538 -31.00 20.85 11.63
C CYS A 538 -32.05 21.71 12.32
N THR A 539 -33.30 21.71 11.85
CA THR A 539 -34.38 22.50 12.48
C THR A 539 -34.66 22.09 13.93
N GLU A 540 -34.24 20.90 14.35
CA GLU A 540 -34.31 20.44 15.75
C GLU A 540 -33.17 21.00 16.64
N TRP A 541 -32.23 21.78 16.10
CA TRP A 541 -31.10 22.34 16.84
C TRP A 541 -31.23 23.86 17.02
N ASP A 542 -30.84 24.37 18.20
CA ASP A 542 -30.88 25.80 18.49
C ASP A 542 -29.86 26.63 17.66
N ALA A 543 -28.79 25.98 17.21
CA ALA A 543 -27.72 26.62 16.44
C ALA A 543 -27.09 25.64 15.44
N PRO A 544 -26.59 26.13 14.29
CA PRO A 544 -25.82 25.32 13.36
C PRO A 544 -24.50 24.85 13.99
N VAL A 545 -24.00 23.71 13.51
CA VAL A 545 -22.72 23.14 13.92
C VAL A 545 -21.71 23.40 12.81
N SER A 546 -20.64 24.14 13.13
CA SER A 546 -19.52 24.29 12.20
C SER A 546 -18.80 22.95 12.02
N LEU A 547 -18.43 22.63 10.77
CA LEU A 547 -17.67 21.42 10.45
C LEU A 547 -16.31 21.39 11.18
N GLU A 548 -15.76 22.55 11.52
CA GLU A 548 -14.51 22.67 12.30
C GLU A 548 -14.64 22.11 13.72
N GLN A 549 -15.83 22.26 14.30
CA GLN A 549 -16.14 21.80 15.66
C GLN A 549 -16.29 20.29 15.73
N VAL A 550 -16.51 19.60 14.60
CA VAL A 550 -16.74 18.15 14.56
C VAL A 550 -15.42 17.40 14.79
N LYS A 551 -15.26 16.80 15.98
CA LYS A 551 -14.14 15.93 16.33
C LYS A 551 -14.28 14.56 15.66
N THR A 552 -15.42 13.91 15.88
CA THR A 552 -15.74 12.61 15.30
C THR A 552 -17.20 12.59 14.84
N ALA A 553 -17.48 11.82 13.80
CA ALA A 553 -18.83 11.56 13.31
C ALA A 553 -18.99 10.05 13.16
N SER A 554 -20.10 9.51 13.67
CA SER A 554 -20.37 8.07 13.64
C SER A 554 -21.85 7.79 13.47
N THR A 555 -22.19 6.64 12.91
CA THR A 555 -23.60 6.20 12.87
C THR A 555 -23.88 5.25 14.03
N ALA A 556 -25.04 5.42 14.66
CA ALA A 556 -25.46 4.59 15.79
C ALA A 556 -26.95 4.23 15.66
N GLY A 557 -27.29 3.00 16.04
CA GLY A 557 -28.68 2.56 16.18
C GLY A 557 -29.19 2.80 17.60
N ARG A 558 -30.36 3.41 17.76
CA ARG A 558 -31.05 3.58 19.06
C ARG A 558 -32.55 3.38 18.88
N MET A 559 -33.18 2.55 19.72
CA MET A 559 -34.63 2.31 19.70
C MET A 559 -35.19 2.12 18.26
N PHE A 560 -34.61 1.18 17.50
CA PHE A 560 -34.97 0.87 16.10
C PHE A 560 -34.80 2.01 15.07
N LYS A 561 -34.16 3.14 15.45
CA LYS A 561 -33.86 4.26 14.57
C LYS A 561 -32.34 4.43 14.38
N LYS A 562 -31.94 4.90 13.20
CA LYS A 562 -30.54 5.19 12.84
C LYS A 562 -30.25 6.67 13.06
N TYR A 563 -29.10 6.99 13.65
CA TYR A 563 -28.66 8.34 13.94
C TYR A 563 -27.27 8.61 13.36
N LEU A 564 -27.03 9.85 12.94
CA LEU A 564 -25.69 10.40 12.72
C LEU A 564 -25.33 11.22 13.97
N ASP A 565 -24.32 10.75 14.70
CA ASP A 565 -23.82 11.35 15.93
C ASP A 565 -22.56 12.18 15.65
N LEU A 566 -22.61 13.47 15.96
CA LEU A 566 -21.51 14.41 15.87
C LEU A 566 -20.99 14.70 17.27
N GLN A 567 -19.71 14.40 17.51
CA GLN A 567 -19.01 14.77 18.74
C GLN A 567 -18.23 16.05 18.51
N LEU A 568 -18.50 17.08 19.31
CA LEU A 568 -17.87 18.40 19.17
C LEU A 568 -16.57 18.50 19.99
N LYS A 569 -15.64 19.34 19.52
CA LYS A 569 -14.39 19.68 20.24
C LYS A 569 -14.72 20.55 21.47
N GLY A 570 -13.95 20.39 22.55
CA GLY A 570 -13.98 21.28 23.72
C GLY A 570 -15.15 21.09 24.71
N SER A 571 -15.98 20.06 24.56
CA SER A 571 -17.14 19.81 25.42
C SER A 571 -17.02 18.46 26.16
N GLY A 572 -17.50 18.40 27.40
CA GLY A 572 -17.44 17.21 28.27
C GLY A 572 -18.24 16.03 27.71
N MET A 573 -18.06 14.84 28.28
CA MET A 573 -18.54 13.54 27.78
C MET A 573 -20.05 13.48 27.42
N PHE A 574 -20.86 14.43 27.91
CA PHE A 574 -22.31 14.52 27.64
C PHE A 574 -22.83 15.88 27.14
N SER A 575 -22.04 16.97 27.16
CA SER A 575 -22.52 18.32 26.74
C SER A 575 -22.14 18.72 25.30
N GLY A 576 -21.42 17.85 24.59
CA GLY A 576 -20.84 18.14 23.27
C GLY A 576 -21.39 17.33 22.11
N LYS A 577 -22.55 16.68 22.26
CA LYS A 577 -23.07 15.75 21.24
C LYS A 577 -24.28 16.33 20.54
N ARG A 578 -24.24 16.36 19.21
CA ARG A 578 -25.39 16.67 18.34
C ARG A 578 -25.73 15.44 17.53
N SER A 579 -27.02 15.18 17.33
CA SER A 579 -27.48 13.96 16.64
C SER A 579 -28.56 14.30 15.63
N ILE A 580 -28.45 13.72 14.44
CA ILE A 580 -29.47 13.78 13.39
C ILE A 580 -30.14 12.43 13.29
N CYS A 581 -31.47 12.39 13.40
CA CYS A 581 -32.23 11.15 13.27
C CYS A 581 -32.43 10.80 11.79
N LEU A 582 -31.53 9.99 11.23
CA LEU A 582 -31.53 9.59 9.82
C LEU A 582 -32.84 8.90 9.41
N SER A 583 -33.47 8.11 10.30
CA SER A 583 -34.74 7.45 10.01
C SER A 583 -35.91 8.42 9.74
N LYS A 584 -35.82 9.68 10.21
CA LYS A 584 -36.83 10.72 9.98
C LYS A 584 -36.63 11.46 8.65
N LEU A 585 -35.50 11.29 7.96
CA LEU A 585 -35.22 11.95 6.68
C LEU A 585 -35.78 11.14 5.50
N LYS A 586 -36.16 11.85 4.43
CA LYS A 586 -36.55 11.21 3.16
C LYS A 586 -35.35 10.54 2.50
N ASP A 587 -34.20 11.21 2.49
CA ASP A 587 -32.94 10.71 1.92
C ASP A 587 -31.82 10.66 2.98
N ALA A 588 -31.80 9.55 3.72
CA ALA A 588 -30.84 9.35 4.80
C ALA A 588 -29.43 9.00 4.28
N ASP A 589 -29.35 8.22 3.21
CA ASP A 589 -28.08 7.75 2.67
C ASP A 589 -27.39 8.85 1.86
N GLY A 590 -28.15 9.68 1.13
CA GLY A 590 -27.62 10.88 0.48
C GLY A 590 -27.05 11.89 1.48
N LEU A 591 -27.73 12.14 2.61
CA LEU A 591 -27.16 12.99 3.68
C LEU A 591 -25.86 12.40 4.22
N LEU A 592 -25.79 11.10 4.48
CA LEU A 592 -24.57 10.47 4.99
C LEU A 592 -23.40 10.59 4.01
N HIS A 593 -23.66 10.36 2.72
CA HIS A 593 -22.66 10.50 1.67
C HIS A 593 -22.17 11.95 1.55
N ALA A 594 -23.11 12.90 1.46
CA ALA A 594 -22.80 14.32 1.37
C ALA A 594 -22.06 14.83 2.62
N PHE A 595 -22.53 14.49 3.82
CA PHE A 595 -21.87 14.88 5.06
C PHE A 595 -20.44 14.36 5.14
N GLY A 596 -20.21 13.09 4.77
CA GLY A 596 -18.87 12.51 4.71
C GLY A 596 -17.96 13.23 3.72
N HIS A 597 -18.48 13.56 2.53
CA HIS A 597 -17.77 14.27 1.48
C HIS A 597 -17.39 15.70 1.90
N TYR A 598 -18.33 16.47 2.48
CA TYR A 598 -18.12 17.86 2.91
C TYR A 598 -17.20 17.94 4.14
N LEU A 599 -17.36 17.03 5.10
CA LEU A 599 -16.44 16.92 6.25
C LEU A 599 -15.03 16.51 5.79
N GLY A 600 -14.93 15.61 4.80
CA GLY A 600 -13.66 15.23 4.18
C GLY A 600 -12.95 16.42 3.52
N ARG A 601 -13.69 17.26 2.81
CA ARG A 601 -13.18 18.52 2.26
C ARG A 601 -12.70 19.47 3.34
N HIS A 602 -13.50 19.71 4.39
CA HIS A 602 -13.09 20.58 5.49
C HIS A 602 -11.80 20.11 6.18
N ARG A 603 -11.65 18.80 6.40
CA ARG A 603 -10.41 18.21 6.95
C ARG A 603 -9.22 18.38 6.01
N THR A 604 -9.42 18.18 4.71
CA THR A 604 -8.37 18.37 3.70
C THR A 604 -7.87 19.83 3.68
N MET A 605 -8.79 20.79 3.77
CA MET A 605 -8.47 22.22 3.90
C MET A 605 -7.64 22.50 5.16
N GLN A 606 -8.05 21.96 6.33
CA GLN A 606 -7.29 22.13 7.58
C GLN A 606 -5.89 21.52 7.51
N GLU A 607 -5.76 20.32 6.94
CA GLU A 607 -4.46 19.67 6.73
C GLU A 607 -3.56 20.49 5.81
N HIS A 608 -4.12 21.08 4.75
CA HIS A 608 -3.38 21.96 3.85
C HIS A 608 -2.89 23.23 4.57
N ARG A 609 -3.75 23.87 5.37
CA ARG A 609 -3.40 25.05 6.18
C ARG A 609 -2.32 24.75 7.22
N ALA A 610 -2.34 23.56 7.82
CA ALA A 610 -1.37 23.15 8.83
C ALA A 610 0.01 22.80 8.25
N ARG A 611 0.14 22.60 6.93
CA ARG A 611 1.45 22.35 6.31
C ARG A 611 2.28 23.63 6.36
N PRO A 612 3.53 23.59 6.86
CA PRO A 612 4.42 24.73 6.75
C PRO A 612 4.56 25.09 5.27
N ARG A 613 4.28 26.35 4.91
CA ARG A 613 4.63 26.89 3.59
C ARG A 613 6.14 26.74 3.46
N ARG A 614 6.60 25.67 2.79
CA ARG A 614 7.97 25.63 2.31
C ARG A 614 8.08 26.80 1.35
N ALA A 615 8.95 27.76 1.66
CA ALA A 615 9.36 28.77 0.71
C ALA A 615 9.76 28.02 -0.57
N ALA A 616 9.12 28.40 -1.67
CA ALA A 616 9.47 27.96 -3.01
C ALA A 616 10.93 28.30 -3.30
#